data_AF-A0A0D8BMI9-F1
#
_entry.id   AF-A0A0D8BMI9-F1
#
_cell.length_a   1.000
_cell.length_b   1.000
_cell.length_c   1.000
_cell.angle_alpha   90.00
_cell.angle_beta   90.00
_cell.angle_gamma   90.00
#
_symmetry.space_group_name_H-M   'P 1'
#
loop_
_entity.id
_entity.type
_entity.pdbx_description
1 polymer ?
#
loop_
_entity_poly.entity_id
_entity_poly.type
_entity_poly.pdbx_seq_one_letter_code
_entity_poly.pdbx_strand_id
1 'polypeptide(L)'
;MSDRRNTLDAAARLSVTMAATAVVAAVLLLPSSSWWACLALIPLTIARVAYLGAVRAALAYGECVCTAFDLHRFDMLTALHVPLPGTPEAERALNRQLCSAWRQGTLTTTPYDDPQRLDGRDRPPHGAA
;
A
#
# COMPACT_ATOMS: atom_id res chain seq x y z
N MET A 1 4.19 14.30 0.60
CA MET A 1 3.73 12.89 0.67
C MET A 1 2.38 12.76 1.37
N SER A 2 2.27 13.28 2.60
CA SER A 2 1.02 13.35 3.38
C SER A 2 -0.16 13.96 2.63
N ASP A 3 0.04 15.09 1.95
CA ASP A 3 -1.05 15.81 1.28
C ASP A 3 -1.65 15.02 0.10
N ARG A 4 -0.79 14.34 -0.68
CA ARG A 4 -1.25 13.49 -1.79
C ARG A 4 -2.03 12.27 -1.29
N ARG A 5 -1.57 11.66 -0.18
CA ARG A 5 -2.31 10.58 0.49
C ARG A 5 -3.65 11.07 1.01
N ASN A 6 -3.70 12.22 1.69
CA ASN A 6 -4.94 12.79 2.22
C ASN A 6 -5.94 13.11 1.10
N THR A 7 -5.47 13.66 -0.02
CA THR A 7 -6.29 13.95 -1.20
C THR A 7 -6.87 12.69 -1.82
N LEU A 8 -6.05 11.63 -1.96
CA LEU A 8 -6.49 10.31 -2.40
C LEU A 8 -7.58 9.74 -1.48
N ASP A 9 -7.34 9.73 -0.17
CA ASP A 9 -8.26 9.16 0.82
C ASP A 9 -9.60 9.91 0.84
N ALA A 10 -9.55 11.24 0.79
CA ALA A 10 -10.75 12.08 0.74
C ALA A 10 -11.58 11.82 -0.52
N ALA A 11 -10.95 11.77 -1.70
CA ALA A 11 -11.63 11.50 -2.96
C ALA A 11 -12.24 10.09 -3.00
N ALA A 12 -11.52 9.09 -2.48
CA ALA A 12 -12.03 7.71 -2.40
C ALA A 12 -13.25 7.61 -1.47
N ARG A 13 -13.19 8.22 -0.28
CA ARG A 13 -14.32 8.25 0.66
C ARG A 13 -15.53 8.97 0.06
N LEU A 14 -15.31 10.10 -0.61
CA LEU A 14 -16.37 10.84 -1.27
C LEU A 14 -17.02 10.02 -2.39
N SER A 15 -16.23 9.28 -3.17
CA SER A 15 -16.74 8.38 -4.20
C SER A 15 -17.66 7.31 -3.64
N VAL A 16 -17.24 6.63 -2.56
CA VAL A 16 -18.01 5.53 -1.97
C VAL A 16 -19.28 6.05 -1.30
N THR A 17 -19.18 7.14 -0.53
CA THR A 17 -20.33 7.74 0.15
C THR A 17 -21.39 8.21 -0.84
N MET A 18 -20.99 8.91 -1.91
CA MET A 18 -21.92 9.37 -2.95
C MET A 18 -22.50 8.22 -3.77
N ALA A 19 -21.75 7.15 -4.04
CA ALA A 19 -22.28 5.95 -4.69
C ALA A 19 -23.35 5.28 -3.81
N ALA A 20 -23.09 5.13 -2.50
CA ALA A 20 -24.06 4.59 -1.56
C ALA A 20 -25.31 5.47 -1.47
N THR A 21 -25.14 6.81 -1.40
CA THR A 21 -26.25 7.76 -1.44
C THR A 21 -27.06 7.64 -2.72
N ALA A 22 -26.42 7.47 -3.88
CA ALA A 22 -27.11 7.26 -5.15
C ALA A 22 -27.96 5.99 -5.16
N VAL A 23 -27.43 4.89 -4.63
CA VAL A 23 -28.18 3.61 -4.50
C VAL A 23 -29.38 3.78 -3.58
N VAL A 24 -29.19 4.37 -2.39
CA VAL A 24 -30.28 4.60 -1.44
C VAL A 24 -31.36 5.51 -2.04
N ALA A 25 -30.95 6.60 -2.71
CA ALA A 25 -31.87 7.50 -3.39
C ALA A 25 -32.64 6.78 -4.50
N ALA A 26 -31.97 5.98 -5.33
CA ALA A 26 -32.63 5.22 -6.38
C ALA A 26 -33.68 4.26 -5.79
N VAL A 27 -33.32 3.46 -4.79
CA VAL A 27 -34.24 2.50 -4.15
C VAL A 27 -35.48 3.19 -3.57
N LEU A 28 -35.33 4.35 -2.95
CA LEU A 28 -36.44 5.08 -2.33
C LEU A 28 -37.34 5.80 -3.36
N LEU A 29 -36.77 6.25 -4.48
CA LEU A 29 -37.46 7.10 -5.46
C LEU A 29 -38.05 6.32 -6.64
N LEU A 30 -37.51 5.14 -6.95
CA LEU A 30 -38.03 4.24 -7.99
C LEU A 30 -39.53 3.87 -7.82
N PRO A 31 -40.05 3.60 -6.62
CA PRO A 31 -41.45 3.21 -6.44
C PRO A 31 -42.46 4.36 -6.46
N SER A 32 -42.01 5.60 -6.20
CA SER A 32 -42.91 6.75 -5.96
C SER A 32 -43.20 7.56 -7.23
N SER A 33 -42.23 7.74 -8.13
CA SER A 33 -42.44 8.25 -9.51
C SER A 33 -41.13 8.25 -10.31
N SER A 34 -41.15 7.80 -11.57
CA SER A 34 -39.93 7.67 -12.39
C SER A 34 -39.18 8.99 -12.64
N TRP A 35 -39.85 10.15 -12.60
CA TRP A 35 -39.18 11.45 -12.77
C TRP A 35 -38.29 11.82 -11.57
N TRP A 36 -38.70 11.48 -10.35
CA TRP A 36 -37.90 11.75 -9.15
C TRP A 36 -36.64 10.88 -9.06
N ALA A 37 -36.62 9.72 -9.74
CA ALA A 37 -35.44 8.88 -9.83
C ALA A 37 -34.24 9.60 -10.50
N CYS A 38 -34.49 10.63 -11.32
CA CYS A 38 -33.42 11.47 -11.88
C CYS A 38 -32.59 12.17 -10.81
N LEU A 39 -33.10 12.41 -9.59
CA LEU A 39 -32.30 12.97 -8.49
C LEU A 39 -31.14 12.06 -8.09
N ALA A 40 -31.25 10.74 -8.25
CA ALA A 40 -30.16 9.80 -7.95
C ALA A 40 -28.96 9.97 -8.90
N LEU A 41 -29.14 10.63 -10.05
CA LEU A 41 -28.05 10.92 -10.98
C LEU A 41 -27.07 11.95 -10.40
N ILE A 42 -27.52 12.86 -9.53
CA ILE A 42 -26.66 13.88 -8.93
C ILE A 42 -25.56 13.23 -8.08
N PRO A 43 -25.87 12.45 -7.02
CA PRO A 43 -24.83 11.77 -6.25
C PRO A 43 -24.04 10.76 -7.10
N LEU A 44 -24.65 10.14 -8.12
CA LEU A 44 -23.93 9.23 -9.02
C LEU A 44 -22.85 9.96 -9.83
N THR A 45 -23.15 11.15 -10.36
CA THR A 45 -22.17 11.95 -11.11
C THR A 45 -21.05 12.45 -10.20
N ILE A 46 -21.37 12.87 -8.97
CA ILE A 46 -20.36 13.25 -7.97
C ILE A 46 -19.46 12.04 -7.64
N ALA A 47 -20.04 10.86 -7.42
CA ALA A 47 -19.28 9.64 -7.18
C ALA A 47 -18.31 9.34 -8.33
N ARG A 48 -18.78 9.48 -9.57
CA ARG A 48 -17.97 9.24 -10.77
C ARG A 48 -16.78 10.21 -10.87
N VAL A 49 -17.01 11.49 -10.61
CA VAL A 49 -15.94 12.52 -10.64
C VAL A 49 -14.95 12.30 -9.50
N ALA A 50 -15.45 12.01 -8.29
CA ALA A 50 -14.62 11.70 -7.13
C ALA A 50 -13.73 10.47 -7.37
N TYR A 51 -14.27 9.43 -8.01
CA TYR A 51 -13.50 8.26 -8.41
C TYR A 51 -12.35 8.61 -9.38
N LEU A 52 -12.60 9.43 -10.40
CA LEU A 52 -11.54 9.88 -11.31
C LEU A 52 -10.47 10.70 -10.59
N GLY A 53 -10.90 11.57 -9.67
CA GLY A 53 -9.99 12.32 -8.81
C GLY A 53 -9.12 11.39 -7.96
N ALA A 54 -9.72 10.38 -7.34
CA ALA A 54 -9.01 9.37 -6.55
C ALA A 54 -8.00 8.60 -7.40
N VAL A 55 -8.37 8.13 -8.60
CA VAL A 55 -7.43 7.42 -9.49
C VAL A 55 -6.24 8.30 -9.87
N ARG A 56 -6.48 9.57 -10.25
CA ARG A 56 -5.39 10.51 -10.57
C ARG A 56 -4.48 10.79 -9.37
N ALA A 57 -5.08 10.97 -8.19
CA ALA A 57 -4.32 11.16 -6.94
C ALA A 57 -3.51 9.91 -6.57
N ALA A 58 -4.04 8.71 -6.83
CA ALA A 58 -3.35 7.44 -6.58
C ALA A 58 -2.11 7.30 -7.47
N LEU A 59 -2.19 7.67 -8.74
CA LEU A 59 -1.04 7.67 -9.65
C LEU A 59 0.06 8.61 -9.16
N ALA A 60 -0.30 9.87 -8.84
CA ALA A 60 0.66 10.86 -8.34
C ALA A 60 1.25 10.48 -6.97
N TYR A 61 0.49 9.79 -6.12
CA TYR A 61 1.00 9.23 -4.87
C TYR A 61 1.96 8.07 -5.13
N GLY A 62 1.62 7.17 -6.06
CA GLY A 62 2.46 6.05 -6.49
C GLY A 62 3.82 6.50 -7.00
N GLU A 63 3.87 7.54 -7.83
CA GLU A 63 5.13 8.14 -8.28
C GLU A 63 6.02 8.62 -7.12
N CYS A 64 5.42 9.24 -6.10
CA CYS A 64 6.17 9.62 -4.90
C CYS A 64 6.70 8.41 -4.13
N VAL A 65 5.90 7.34 -3.99
CA VAL A 65 6.33 6.10 -3.34
C VAL A 65 7.50 5.49 -4.08
N CYS A 66 7.40 5.34 -5.41
CA CYS A 66 8.46 4.80 -6.25
C CYS A 66 9.73 5.64 -6.14
N THR A 67 9.63 6.96 -6.23
CA THR A 67 10.79 7.86 -6.12
C THR A 67 11.47 7.73 -4.76
N ALA A 68 10.69 7.71 -3.67
CA ALA A 68 11.23 7.54 -2.32
C ALA A 68 11.90 6.16 -2.14
N PHE A 69 11.29 5.11 -2.68
CA PHE A 69 11.85 3.77 -2.66
C PHE A 69 13.16 3.71 -3.47
N ASP A 70 13.18 4.22 -4.69
CA ASP A 70 14.36 4.19 -5.56
C ASP A 70 15.55 4.93 -4.93
N LEU A 71 15.28 6.02 -4.20
CA LEU A 71 16.30 6.79 -3.48
C LEU A 71 16.83 6.05 -2.24
N HIS A 72 15.97 5.34 -1.51
CA HIS A 72 16.29 4.74 -0.21
C HIS A 72 16.36 3.20 -0.21
N ARG A 73 16.35 2.56 -1.37
CA ARG A 73 16.29 1.09 -1.49
C ARG A 73 17.46 0.39 -0.78
N PHE A 74 18.67 0.96 -0.83
CA PHE A 74 19.82 0.39 -0.15
C PHE A 74 19.82 0.67 1.35
N ASP A 75 19.36 1.84 1.77
CA ASP A 75 19.19 2.18 3.18
C ASP A 75 18.22 1.21 3.85
N MET A 76 17.13 0.87 3.15
CA MET A 76 16.14 -0.11 3.61
C MET A 76 16.76 -1.50 3.79
N LEU A 77 17.53 -2.00 2.82
CA LEU A 77 18.19 -3.30 2.91
C LEU A 77 19.25 -3.34 4.02
N THR A 78 19.99 -2.24 4.17
CA THR A 78 20.99 -2.08 5.24
C THR A 78 20.32 -2.10 6.62
N ALA A 79 19.20 -1.40 6.79
CA ALA A 79 18.44 -1.38 8.04
C ALA A 79 17.86 -2.76 8.39
N LEU A 80 17.51 -3.56 7.39
CA LEU A 80 17.11 -4.96 7.55
C LEU A 80 18.30 -5.91 7.78
N HIS A 81 19.53 -5.37 7.78
CA HIS A 81 20.82 -6.06 7.76
C HIS A 81 20.80 -7.31 6.88
N VAL A 82 20.25 -7.17 5.68
CA VAL A 82 20.41 -8.16 4.64
C VAL A 82 21.58 -7.75 3.75
N PRO A 83 22.37 -8.70 3.25
CA PRO A 83 23.49 -8.38 2.38
C PRO A 83 23.00 -7.62 1.13
N LEU A 84 23.72 -6.55 0.75
CA LEU A 84 23.34 -5.75 -0.41
C LEU A 84 23.48 -6.61 -1.69
N PRO A 85 22.43 -6.71 -2.52
CA PRO A 85 22.47 -7.48 -3.75
C PRO A 85 23.40 -6.82 -4.77
N GLY A 86 24.25 -7.63 -5.41
CA GLY A 86 25.17 -7.16 -6.45
C GLY A 86 24.53 -6.98 -7.83
N THR A 87 23.29 -7.46 -8.03
CA THR A 87 22.57 -7.36 -9.31
C THR A 87 21.10 -6.97 -9.12
N PRO A 88 20.48 -6.28 -10.10
CA PRO A 88 19.06 -5.95 -10.07
C PRO A 88 18.14 -7.18 -9.97
N GLU A 89 18.54 -8.31 -10.57
CA GLU A 89 17.79 -9.56 -10.52
C GLU A 89 17.78 -10.15 -9.11
N ALA A 90 18.93 -10.12 -8.43
CA ALA A 90 19.07 -10.55 -7.05
C ALA A 90 18.26 -9.66 -6.10
N GLU A 91 18.28 -8.35 -6.31
CA GLU A 91 17.47 -7.39 -5.56
C GLU A 91 15.96 -7.69 -5.69
N ARG A 92 15.48 -7.91 -6.92
CA ARG A 92 14.07 -8.27 -7.16
C ARG A 92 13.69 -9.61 -6.56
N ALA A 93 14.59 -10.59 -6.56
CA ALA A 93 14.36 -11.89 -5.94
C ALA A 93 14.24 -11.74 -4.41
N LEU A 94 15.18 -11.02 -3.79
CA LEU A 94 15.18 -10.72 -2.36
C LEU A 94 13.91 -9.96 -1.94
N ASN A 95 13.57 -8.89 -2.66
CA ASN A 95 12.37 -8.09 -2.37
C ASN A 95 11.09 -8.93 -2.46
N ARG A 96 10.98 -9.85 -3.43
CA ARG A 96 9.85 -10.77 -3.54
C ARG A 96 9.77 -11.72 -2.34
N GLN A 97 10.89 -12.27 -1.91
CA GLN A 97 10.97 -13.16 -0.76
C GLN A 97 10.52 -12.43 0.52
N LEU A 98 11.08 -11.25 0.79
CA LEU A 98 10.71 -10.40 1.93
C LEU A 98 9.21 -10.06 1.89
N CYS A 99 8.71 -9.60 0.76
CA CYS A 99 7.29 -9.27 0.59
C CYS A 99 6.38 -10.49 0.82
N SER A 100 6.79 -11.68 0.36
CA SER A 100 6.02 -12.91 0.57
C SER A 100 5.98 -13.31 2.04
N ALA A 101 7.13 -13.26 2.72
CA ALA A 101 7.27 -13.61 4.13
C ALA A 101 6.43 -12.66 5.02
N TRP A 102 6.54 -11.36 4.81
CA TRP A 102 5.76 -10.37 5.58
C TRP A 102 4.26 -10.47 5.35
N ARG A 103 3.81 -10.72 4.11
CA ARG A 103 2.39 -10.90 3.81
C ARG A 103 1.80 -12.13 4.50
N GLN A 104 2.60 -13.17 4.68
CA GLN A 104 2.18 -14.44 5.28
C GLN A 104 2.47 -14.51 6.78
N GLY A 105 3.22 -13.56 7.33
CA GLY A 105 3.70 -13.59 8.72
C GLY A 105 4.72 -14.70 8.97
N THR A 106 5.43 -15.18 7.94
CA THR A 106 6.41 -16.26 8.05
C THR A 106 7.83 -15.72 8.22
N LEU A 107 8.72 -16.56 8.78
CA LEU A 107 10.14 -16.23 8.90
C LEU A 107 10.79 -16.23 7.52
N THR A 108 11.54 -15.17 7.22
CA THR A 108 12.35 -15.10 6.00
C THR A 108 13.54 -16.05 6.10
N THR A 109 13.83 -16.82 5.05
CA THR A 109 15.03 -17.66 4.97
C THR A 109 16.27 -16.89 4.47
N THR A 110 16.15 -15.57 4.28
CA THR A 110 17.27 -14.72 3.87
C THR A 110 18.33 -14.66 4.98
N PRO A 111 19.61 -14.90 4.67
CA PRO A 111 20.70 -14.72 5.62
C PRO A 111 20.77 -13.26 6.09
N TYR A 112 20.90 -13.07 7.40
CA TYR A 112 21.21 -11.77 7.99
C TYR A 112 22.73 -11.57 7.95
N ASP A 113 23.18 -10.37 7.64
CA ASP A 113 24.56 -9.95 7.84
C ASP A 113 24.71 -9.65 9.34
N ASP A 114 25.04 -10.68 10.11
CA ASP A 114 25.19 -10.58 11.55
C ASP A 114 26.59 -10.04 11.89
N PRO A 115 26.71 -8.78 12.37
CA PRO A 115 27.99 -8.21 12.74
C PRO A 115 28.67 -9.00 13.87
N GLN A 116 27.92 -9.76 14.69
CA GLN A 116 28.51 -10.59 15.74
C GLN A 116 29.19 -11.86 15.19
N ARG A 117 28.79 -12.32 14.01
CA ARG A 117 29.36 -13.52 13.36
C ARG A 117 30.74 -13.25 12.76
N LEU A 118 31.04 -11.99 12.43
CA LEU A 118 32.36 -11.56 11.94
C LEU A 118 33.36 -11.26 13.07
N ASP A 119 32.90 -11.07 14.32
CA ASP A 119 33.73 -10.75 15.49
C ASP A 119 34.29 -12.00 16.21
N GLY A 120 34.13 -13.20 15.64
CA GLY A 120 34.75 -14.45 16.12
C GLY A 120 34.37 -14.90 17.53
N ARG A 121 33.34 -14.31 18.15
CA ARG A 121 32.87 -14.70 19.49
C ARG A 121 31.81 -15.79 19.40
N ASP A 122 32.26 -17.03 19.35
CA ASP A 122 31.44 -18.18 19.74
C ASP A 122 30.97 -17.97 21.19
N ARG A 123 29.72 -17.54 21.38
CA ARG A 123 29.10 -17.53 22.71
C ARG A 123 28.82 -18.99 23.08
N PRO A 124 29.35 -19.53 24.19
CA PRO A 124 29.04 -20.88 24.61
C PRO A 124 27.53 -21.01 24.94
N PRO A 125 26.92 -22.19 24.76
CA PRO A 125 25.51 -22.39 25.05
C PRO A 125 25.24 -22.17 26.55
N HIS A 126 24.46 -21.13 26.86
CA HIS A 126 23.89 -20.96 28.19
C HIS A 126 22.81 -22.02 28.41
N GLY A 127 23.17 -23.14 29.04
CA GLY A 127 22.18 -24.12 29.50
C GLY A 127 22.69 -25.54 29.64
N ALA A 128 23.62 -25.77 30.57
CA ALA A 128 23.75 -27.06 31.24
C ALA A 128 24.03 -26.79 32.73
N ALA A 129 22.96 -26.77 33.51
CA ALA A 129 22.96 -26.93 34.96
C ALA A 129 21.65 -27.61 35.35
#